data_AF-A0A528JH80-F1
#
_entry.id   AF-A0A528JH80-F1
#
_cell.length_a   1.000
_cell.length_b   1.000
_cell.length_c   1.000
_cell.angle_alpha   90.00
_cell.angle_beta   90.00
_cell.angle_gamma   90.00
#
_symmetry.space_group_name_H-M   'P 1'
#
loop_
_entity.id
_entity.type
_entity.pdbx_description
1 polymer ?
#
loop_
_entity_poly.entity_id
_entity_poly.type
_entity_poly.pdbx_seq_one_letter_code
_entity_poly.pdbx_strand_id
1 'polypeptide(L)'
;MALDLDNPKAIGVFGYMGSGKSYLLGTLVESALIPIPGINSLPAPLAVVIFNYRRHSADRFELSSFAHPNPDRSDRERLEQMYQASPRGVEDIHVLCLPGQLTPERAAEYGGLPASELFFDPSTLGVEDWELLMGEPGSNAVFARAIRNTLMDLQAAGDVSLESLERSIANTLNRSSQSAAQLRLDFIRRYLSAERGLRFSEILRPGRAVIFDLRQPLFNKDDALRFFLVCSNHI
;
A
#
# COMPACT_ATOMS: atom_id res chain seq x y z
N MET A 1 22.90 16.15 -7.06
CA MET A 1 22.75 15.19 -5.95
C MET A 1 22.68 13.81 -6.57
N ALA A 2 23.51 12.87 -6.13
CA ALA A 2 23.43 11.48 -6.56
C ALA A 2 22.88 10.65 -5.40
N LEU A 3 21.89 9.79 -5.69
CA LEU A 3 21.29 8.89 -4.72
C LEU A 3 21.49 7.46 -5.22
N ASP A 4 22.25 6.69 -4.47
CA ASP A 4 22.34 5.23 -4.62
C ASP A 4 21.10 4.59 -3.98
N LEU A 5 20.56 3.48 -4.51
CA LEU A 5 19.41 2.76 -3.94
C LEU A 5 19.73 1.28 -3.65
N ASP A 6 21.00 0.88 -3.70
CA ASP A 6 21.44 -0.51 -3.52
C ASP A 6 21.26 -1.04 -2.09
N ASN A 7 21.01 -0.15 -1.13
CA ASN A 7 20.78 -0.50 0.27
C ASN A 7 19.49 0.14 0.77
N PRO A 8 18.78 -0.46 1.73
CA PRO A 8 17.61 0.15 2.36
C PRO A 8 17.94 1.54 2.89
N LYS A 9 17.21 2.55 2.42
CA LYS A 9 17.34 3.93 2.90
C LYS A 9 15.99 4.45 3.35
N ALA A 10 15.98 5.18 4.47
CA ALA A 10 14.86 5.99 4.88
C ALA A 10 15.14 7.46 4.50
N ILE A 11 14.28 8.06 3.68
CA ILE A 11 14.42 9.45 3.22
C ILE A 11 13.18 10.23 3.64
N GLY A 12 13.39 11.32 4.40
CA GLY A 12 12.35 12.27 4.75
C GLY A 12 12.45 13.54 3.91
N VAL A 13 11.37 13.92 3.23
CA VAL A 13 11.31 15.15 2.41
C VAL A 13 10.44 16.19 3.12
N PHE A 14 11.07 17.25 3.61
CA PHE A 14 10.41 18.32 4.37
C PHE A 14 10.58 19.68 3.68
N GLY A 15 9.62 20.58 3.83
CA GLY A 15 9.68 21.91 3.21
C GLY A 15 8.30 22.58 3.09
N TYR A 16 8.30 23.88 2.79
CA TYR A 16 7.09 24.69 2.64
C TYR A 16 6.21 24.26 1.47
N MET A 17 4.95 24.69 1.46
CA MET A 17 4.05 24.45 0.32
C MET A 17 4.66 25.03 -0.97
N GLY A 18 4.58 24.29 -2.08
CA GLY A 18 5.16 24.69 -3.36
C GLY A 18 6.67 24.45 -3.51
N SER A 19 7.38 23.92 -2.51
CA SER A 19 8.83 23.70 -2.57
C SER A 19 9.29 22.50 -3.43
N GLY A 20 8.40 21.91 -4.26
CA GLY A 20 8.74 20.80 -5.16
C GLY A 20 8.86 19.42 -4.52
N LYS A 21 8.34 19.19 -3.30
CA LYS A 21 8.46 17.88 -2.60
C LYS A 21 7.83 16.72 -3.38
N SER A 22 6.60 16.90 -3.88
CA SER A 22 5.91 15.88 -4.69
C SER A 22 6.70 15.58 -5.96
N TYR A 23 7.30 16.61 -6.56
CA TYR A 23 8.09 16.48 -7.77
C TYR A 23 9.35 15.65 -7.52
N LEU A 24 10.08 15.92 -6.42
CA LEU A 24 11.23 15.12 -6.01
C LEU A 24 10.86 13.65 -5.77
N LEU A 25 9.76 13.39 -5.05
CA LEU A 25 9.27 12.02 -4.86
C LEU A 25 8.94 11.36 -6.20
N GLY A 26 8.31 12.09 -7.13
CA GLY A 26 8.06 11.62 -8.48
C GLY A 26 9.32 11.23 -9.23
N THR A 27 10.34 12.10 -9.22
CA THR A 27 11.64 11.79 -9.84
C THR A 27 12.30 10.56 -9.23
N LEU A 28 12.18 10.35 -7.91
CA LEU A 28 12.69 9.15 -7.26
C LEU A 28 11.93 7.90 -7.69
N VAL A 29 10.60 7.98 -7.77
CA VAL A 29 9.74 6.90 -8.28
C VAL A 29 10.11 6.54 -9.72
N GLU A 30 10.18 7.52 -10.61
CA GLU A 30 10.57 7.32 -12.01
C GLU A 30 11.98 6.72 -12.13
N SER A 31 12.94 7.23 -11.35
CA SER A 31 14.33 6.75 -11.36
C SER A 31 14.48 5.31 -10.83
N ALA A 32 13.53 4.83 -10.02
CA ALA A 32 13.49 3.46 -9.54
C ALA A 32 12.82 2.50 -10.55
N LEU A 33 11.97 3.02 -11.43
CA LEU A 33 11.15 2.23 -12.35
C LEU A 33 11.71 2.18 -13.77
N ILE A 34 12.33 3.26 -14.25
CA ILE A 34 12.70 3.45 -15.65
C ILE A 34 14.20 3.75 -15.77
N PRO A 35 14.95 3.01 -16.60
CA PRO A 35 16.28 3.44 -17.00
C PRO A 35 16.16 4.60 -18.00
N ILE A 36 16.69 5.75 -17.62
CA ILE A 36 16.74 6.98 -18.41
C ILE A 36 18.22 7.31 -18.68
N PRO A 37 18.72 7.03 -19.90
CA PRO A 37 20.10 7.33 -20.28
C PRO A 37 20.47 8.78 -19.99
N GLY A 38 21.64 9.00 -19.39
CA GLY A 38 22.13 10.33 -19.00
C GLY A 38 21.56 10.87 -17.69
N ILE A 39 20.55 10.22 -17.10
CA ILE A 39 19.90 10.65 -15.85
C ILE A 39 20.18 9.68 -14.70
N ASN A 40 19.92 8.38 -14.88
CA ASN A 40 20.15 7.36 -13.86
C ASN A 40 20.87 6.13 -14.45
N SER A 41 21.45 5.33 -13.54
CA SER A 41 21.97 4.00 -13.84
C SER A 41 21.12 3.00 -13.07
N LEU A 42 20.27 2.28 -13.79
CA LEU A 42 19.33 1.32 -13.21
C LEU A 42 19.57 -0.05 -13.87
N PRO A 43 20.35 -0.96 -13.25
CA PRO A 43 20.68 -2.26 -13.84
C PRO A 43 19.44 -3.12 -14.11
N ALA A 44 18.46 -3.04 -13.22
CA ALA A 44 17.15 -3.65 -13.37
C ALA A 44 16.08 -2.75 -12.73
N PRO A 45 14.89 -2.60 -13.33
CA PRO A 45 13.78 -1.90 -12.72
C PRO A 45 13.41 -2.45 -11.34
N LEU A 46 13.10 -1.57 -10.39
CA LEU A 46 12.53 -1.95 -9.11
C LEU A 46 11.01 -2.02 -9.21
N ALA A 47 10.35 -2.57 -8.19
CA ALA A 47 8.94 -2.32 -7.95
C ALA A 47 8.81 -1.13 -7.00
N VAL A 48 7.81 -0.28 -7.19
CA VAL A 48 7.54 0.85 -6.30
C VAL A 48 6.15 0.73 -5.71
N VAL A 49 6.06 0.85 -4.40
CA VAL A 49 4.78 0.88 -3.69
C VAL A 49 4.52 2.27 -3.14
N ILE A 50 3.33 2.80 -3.42
CA ILE A 50 2.93 4.15 -3.06
C ILE A 50 1.65 4.08 -2.23
N PHE A 51 1.69 4.54 -1.00
CA PHE A 51 0.51 4.59 -0.14
C PHE A 51 -0.11 5.99 -0.19
N ASN A 52 -1.36 6.05 -0.66
CA ASN A 52 -2.16 7.27 -0.65
C ASN A 52 -3.13 7.23 0.52
N TYR A 53 -2.77 7.88 1.63
CA TYR A 53 -3.68 8.12 2.75
C TYR A 53 -3.86 9.62 2.95
N ARG A 54 -5.12 10.09 2.92
CA ARG A 54 -5.49 11.48 3.15
C ARG A 54 -6.77 11.53 3.97
N ARG A 55 -6.81 12.39 4.99
CA ARG A 55 -8.04 12.62 5.77
C ARG A 55 -9.07 13.47 5.01
N HIS A 56 -8.62 14.33 4.10
CA HIS A 56 -9.47 15.15 3.24
C HIS A 56 -9.24 14.77 1.78
N SER A 57 -10.31 14.39 1.08
CA SER A 57 -10.27 13.85 -0.28
C SER A 57 -10.11 14.91 -1.38
N ALA A 58 -10.20 16.20 -1.05
CA ALA A 58 -10.24 17.29 -2.03
C ALA A 58 -8.88 17.59 -2.69
N ASP A 59 -7.77 17.16 -2.10
CA ASP A 59 -6.46 17.36 -2.70
C ASP A 59 -6.21 16.31 -3.80
N ARG A 60 -5.85 16.77 -5.00
CA ARG A 60 -5.51 15.91 -6.13
C ARG A 60 -4.27 15.06 -5.82
N PHE A 61 -4.32 13.78 -6.18
CA PHE A 61 -3.17 12.89 -6.05
C PHE A 61 -2.26 13.05 -7.28
N GLU A 62 -1.17 13.79 -7.13
CA GLU A 62 -0.32 14.21 -8.25
C GLU A 62 0.46 13.04 -8.91
N LEU A 63 0.67 11.94 -8.17
CA LEU A 63 1.53 10.84 -8.62
C LEU A 63 0.87 9.96 -9.71
N SER A 64 -0.44 10.12 -9.99
CA SER A 64 -1.07 9.46 -11.14
C SER A 64 -0.60 10.05 -12.48
N SER A 65 -0.12 11.29 -12.48
CA SER A 65 0.36 11.96 -13.69
C SER A 65 1.66 11.36 -14.26
N PHE A 66 2.37 10.54 -13.49
CA PHE A 66 3.61 9.87 -13.92
C PHE A 66 3.41 8.91 -15.08
N ALA A 67 2.17 8.51 -15.38
CA ALA A 67 1.87 7.74 -16.58
C ALA A 67 2.19 8.49 -17.87
N HIS A 68 2.35 9.82 -17.81
CA HIS A 68 2.57 10.67 -18.96
C HIS A 68 3.92 11.40 -18.87
N PRO A 69 4.69 11.44 -19.96
CA PRO A 69 5.87 12.28 -20.04
C PRO A 69 5.54 13.75 -19.74
N ASN A 70 6.46 14.47 -19.09
CA ASN A 70 6.31 15.91 -18.86
C ASN A 70 6.05 16.64 -20.21
N PRO A 71 4.89 17.31 -20.37
CA PRO A 71 4.53 17.97 -21.62
C PRO A 71 5.17 19.36 -21.78
N ASP A 72 5.75 19.92 -20.72
CA ASP A 72 6.31 21.28 -20.77
C ASP A 72 7.49 21.37 -21.73
N ARG A 73 7.35 22.23 -22.75
CA ARG A 73 8.34 22.37 -23.81
C ARG A 73 9.69 22.85 -23.28
N SER A 74 9.70 23.78 -22.33
CA SER A 74 10.93 24.37 -21.79
C SER A 74 11.72 23.36 -20.96
N ASP A 75 11.02 22.52 -20.19
CA ASP A 75 11.62 21.43 -19.43
C ASP A 75 12.19 20.35 -20.35
N ARG A 76 11.48 20.03 -21.44
CA ARG A 76 11.93 19.07 -22.45
C ARG A 76 13.19 19.54 -23.16
N GLU A 77 13.22 20.78 -23.61
CA GLU A 77 14.40 21.38 -24.26
C GLU A 77 15.59 21.39 -23.29
N ARG A 78 15.36 21.70 -22.00
CA ARG A 78 16.41 21.64 -20.96
C ARG A 78 16.92 20.21 -20.75
N LEU A 79 16.02 19.23 -20.68
CA LEU A 79 16.35 17.82 -20.48
C LEU A 79 17.22 17.29 -21.63
N GLU A 80 16.87 17.61 -22.87
CA GLU A 80 17.61 17.21 -24.06
C GLU A 80 18.98 17.90 -24.13
N GLN A 81 19.04 19.21 -23.95
CA GLN A 81 20.29 19.98 -24.09
C GLN A 81 21.29 19.69 -22.97
N MET A 82 20.83 19.54 -21.72
CA MET A 82 21.71 19.38 -20.56
C MET A 82 22.06 17.92 -20.28
N TYR A 83 21.12 17.00 -20.53
CA TYR A 83 21.26 15.61 -20.09
C TYR A 83 21.13 14.59 -21.23
N GLN A 84 20.89 15.05 -22.48
CA GLN A 84 20.70 14.18 -23.65
C GLN A 84 19.59 13.13 -23.43
N ALA A 85 18.57 13.50 -22.66
CA ALA A 85 17.47 12.65 -22.27
C ALA A 85 16.12 13.19 -22.80
N SER A 86 15.15 12.29 -22.95
CA SER A 86 13.78 12.62 -23.33
C SER A 86 12.83 12.30 -22.17
N PRO A 87 11.74 13.06 -21.97
CA PRO A 87 10.79 12.76 -20.90
C PRO A 87 10.15 11.39 -21.14
N ARG A 88 9.90 10.65 -20.07
CA ARG A 88 9.24 9.34 -20.08
C ARG A 88 8.10 9.35 -19.09
N GLY A 89 7.08 8.55 -19.37
CA GLY A 89 6.05 8.19 -18.40
C GLY A 89 6.30 6.76 -17.92
N VAL A 90 5.88 6.45 -16.70
CA VAL A 90 5.84 5.10 -16.14
C VAL A 90 4.77 4.30 -16.87
N GLU A 91 5.18 3.19 -17.46
CA GLU A 91 4.31 2.39 -18.34
C GLU A 91 3.37 1.46 -17.57
N ASP A 92 3.79 0.95 -16.42
CA ASP A 92 3.02 0.01 -15.60
C ASP A 92 2.71 0.63 -14.22
N ILE A 93 1.51 1.22 -14.11
CA ILE A 93 0.96 1.72 -12.86
C ILE A 93 -0.38 1.03 -12.61
N HIS A 94 -0.55 0.45 -11.41
CA HIS A 94 -1.81 -0.14 -10.98
C HIS A 94 -2.31 0.49 -9.68
N VAL A 95 -3.61 0.75 -9.59
CA VAL A 95 -4.23 1.34 -8.40
C VAL A 95 -5.05 0.28 -7.64
N LEU A 96 -4.76 0.12 -6.36
CA LEU A 96 -5.49 -0.73 -5.44
C LEU A 96 -6.32 0.14 -4.50
N CYS A 97 -7.63 0.19 -4.71
CA CYS A 97 -8.56 0.93 -3.86
C CYS A 97 -9.12 0.03 -2.76
N LEU A 98 -9.39 0.57 -1.58
CA LEU A 98 -10.16 -0.17 -0.58
C LEU A 98 -11.52 -0.65 -1.15
N PRO A 99 -12.04 -1.81 -0.71
CA PRO A 99 -13.32 -2.35 -1.16
C PRO A 99 -14.46 -1.34 -1.09
N GLY A 100 -15.23 -1.25 -2.17
CA GLY A 100 -16.31 -0.30 -2.36
C GLY A 100 -15.87 1.15 -2.61
N GLN A 101 -14.56 1.44 -2.66
CA GLN A 101 -14.04 2.78 -2.93
C GLN A 101 -13.62 3.00 -4.39
N LEU A 102 -13.58 1.97 -5.23
CA LEU A 102 -13.33 2.10 -6.67
C LEU A 102 -14.59 2.57 -7.39
N THR A 103 -15.02 3.81 -7.15
CA THR A 103 -16.14 4.44 -7.86
C THR A 103 -15.68 4.98 -9.22
N PRO A 104 -16.59 5.25 -10.17
CA PRO A 104 -16.25 5.89 -11.44
C PRO A 104 -15.52 7.23 -11.26
N GLU A 105 -15.94 8.04 -10.29
CA GLU A 105 -15.30 9.32 -9.96
C GLU A 105 -13.87 9.07 -9.46
N ARG A 106 -13.70 8.09 -8.57
CA ARG A 106 -12.38 7.72 -8.06
C ARG A 106 -11.46 7.20 -9.17
N ALA A 107 -11.96 6.37 -10.07
CA ALA A 107 -11.20 5.88 -11.22
C ALA A 107 -10.81 7.03 -12.17
N ALA A 108 -11.70 8.01 -12.37
CA ALA A 108 -11.41 9.19 -13.18
C ALA A 108 -10.32 10.09 -12.57
N GLU A 109 -10.21 10.19 -11.24
CA GLU A 109 -9.10 10.90 -10.58
C GLU A 109 -7.73 10.33 -10.95
N TYR A 110 -7.66 9.02 -11.24
CA TYR A 110 -6.46 8.33 -11.68
C TYR A 110 -6.27 8.33 -13.20
N GLY A 111 -7.08 9.08 -13.97
CA GLY A 111 -6.86 9.27 -15.40
C GLY A 111 -7.02 8.00 -16.24
N GLY A 112 -7.80 7.02 -15.77
CA GLY A 112 -8.02 5.76 -16.48
C GLY A 112 -6.93 4.70 -16.30
N LEU A 113 -6.03 4.88 -15.33
CA LEU A 113 -5.09 3.82 -14.93
C LEU A 113 -5.82 2.53 -14.55
N PRO A 114 -5.22 1.35 -14.82
CA PRO A 114 -5.72 0.08 -14.32
C PRO A 114 -5.93 0.14 -12.81
N ALA A 115 -7.11 -0.27 -12.36
CA ALA A 115 -7.48 -0.23 -10.97
C ALA A 115 -8.31 -1.46 -10.56
N SER A 116 -8.10 -1.92 -9.33
CA SER A 116 -8.89 -3.00 -8.72
C SER A 116 -9.08 -2.76 -7.23
N GLU A 117 -9.97 -3.54 -6.62
CA GLU A 117 -10.16 -3.50 -5.17
C GLU A 117 -9.03 -4.27 -4.45
N LEU A 118 -8.65 -3.77 -3.28
CA LEU A 118 -7.70 -4.37 -2.36
C LEU A 118 -8.44 -5.30 -1.40
N PHE A 119 -8.37 -6.60 -1.65
CA PHE A 119 -8.68 -7.61 -0.65
C PHE A 119 -7.39 -8.29 -0.21
N PHE A 120 -7.27 -8.61 1.07
CA PHE A 120 -6.26 -9.56 1.51
C PHE A 120 -6.80 -10.98 1.35
N ASP A 121 -5.97 -11.87 0.81
CA ASP A 121 -6.22 -13.31 0.85
C ASP A 121 -5.94 -13.80 2.28
N PRO A 122 -6.94 -14.29 3.04
CA PRO A 122 -6.72 -14.78 4.40
C PRO A 122 -5.64 -15.87 4.49
N SER A 123 -5.47 -16.67 3.44
CA SER A 123 -4.50 -17.77 3.40
C SER A 123 -3.05 -17.31 3.26
N THR A 124 -2.82 -16.06 2.83
CA THR A 124 -1.47 -15.48 2.73
C THR A 124 -1.05 -14.71 3.96
N LEU A 125 -1.97 -14.47 4.90
CA LEU A 125 -1.71 -13.69 6.11
C LEU A 125 -1.04 -14.56 7.19
N GLY A 126 0.13 -14.11 7.65
CA GLY A 126 0.82 -14.72 8.78
C GLY A 126 0.27 -14.26 10.13
N VAL A 127 0.83 -14.80 11.22
CA VAL A 127 0.44 -14.45 12.59
C VAL A 127 0.57 -12.95 12.84
N GLU A 128 1.68 -12.34 12.42
CA GLU A 128 1.94 -10.91 12.60
C GLU A 128 0.93 -10.04 11.83
N ASP A 129 0.54 -10.44 10.61
CA ASP A 129 -0.45 -9.72 9.83
C ASP A 129 -1.83 -9.75 10.50
N TRP A 130 -2.22 -10.91 11.01
CA TRP A 130 -3.45 -11.05 11.78
C TRP A 130 -3.41 -10.22 13.07
N GLU A 131 -2.27 -10.15 13.77
CA GLU A 131 -2.10 -9.29 14.94
C GLU A 131 -2.24 -7.80 14.58
N LEU A 132 -1.60 -7.36 13.49
CA LEU A 132 -1.73 -5.99 12.99
C LEU A 132 -3.18 -5.67 12.62
N LEU A 133 -3.85 -6.55 11.88
CA LEU A 133 -5.23 -6.37 11.47
C LEU A 133 -6.17 -6.33 12.68
N MET A 134 -6.07 -7.29 13.60
CA MET A 134 -6.84 -7.31 14.86
C MET A 134 -6.53 -6.12 15.77
N GLY A 135 -5.36 -5.50 15.58
CA GLY A 135 -4.92 -4.35 16.34
C GLY A 135 -4.67 -4.70 17.81
N GLU A 136 -4.25 -3.69 18.56
CA GLU A 136 -4.22 -3.75 20.01
C GLU A 136 -5.51 -3.14 20.56
N PRO A 137 -6.50 -3.92 21.02
CA PRO A 137 -7.60 -3.33 21.76
C PRO A 137 -7.08 -2.90 23.12
N GLY A 138 -6.82 -1.60 23.26
CA GLY A 138 -6.65 -0.88 24.52
C GLY A 138 -5.76 -1.56 25.55
N SER A 139 -4.44 -1.57 25.34
CA SER A 139 -3.44 -1.94 26.37
C SER A 139 -3.66 -3.28 27.13
N ASN A 140 -4.47 -4.21 26.60
CA ASN A 140 -4.75 -5.46 27.31
C ASN A 140 -3.90 -6.57 26.71
N ALA A 141 -2.67 -6.72 27.24
CA ALA A 141 -1.71 -7.74 26.82
C ALA A 141 -2.29 -9.16 26.81
N VAL A 142 -3.34 -9.42 27.59
CA VAL A 142 -4.07 -10.68 27.64
C VAL A 142 -4.80 -10.98 26.32
N PHE A 143 -5.40 -9.97 25.69
CA PHE A 143 -6.11 -10.12 24.42
C PHE A 143 -5.16 -10.47 23.29
N ALA A 144 -4.11 -9.66 23.11
CA ALA A 144 -3.11 -9.87 22.08
C ALA A 144 -2.45 -11.25 22.22
N ARG A 145 -2.12 -11.65 23.46
CA ARG A 145 -1.55 -12.98 23.73
C ARG A 145 -2.53 -14.12 23.42
N ALA A 146 -3.81 -13.97 23.74
CA ALA A 146 -4.83 -14.98 23.42
C ALA A 146 -5.02 -15.13 21.90
N ILE A 147 -5.06 -14.02 21.15
CA ILE A 147 -5.11 -14.03 19.69
C ILE A 147 -3.85 -14.68 19.11
N ARG A 148 -2.67 -14.29 19.58
CA ARG A 148 -1.39 -14.87 19.13
C ARG A 148 -1.33 -16.38 19.33
N ASN A 149 -1.65 -16.85 20.55
CA ASN A 149 -1.66 -18.28 20.85
C ASN A 149 -2.65 -19.02 19.95
N THR A 150 -3.85 -18.47 19.78
CA THR A 150 -4.87 -19.01 18.87
C THR A 150 -4.35 -19.12 17.44
N LEU A 151 -3.72 -18.06 16.94
CA LEU A 151 -3.16 -18.04 15.58
C LEU A 151 -2.02 -19.04 15.42
N MET A 152 -1.16 -19.20 16.43
CA MET A 152 -0.09 -20.21 16.42
C MET A 152 -0.67 -21.64 16.40
N ASP A 153 -1.72 -21.90 17.18
CA ASP A 153 -2.38 -23.21 17.21
C ASP A 153 -3.07 -23.52 15.85
N LEU A 154 -3.75 -22.53 15.27
CA LEU A 154 -4.37 -22.64 13.95
C LEU A 154 -3.33 -22.82 12.84
N GLN A 155 -2.19 -22.12 12.93
CA GLN A 155 -1.09 -22.28 11.99
C GLN A 155 -0.45 -23.66 12.07
N ALA A 156 -0.23 -24.18 13.29
CA ALA A 156 0.24 -25.56 13.49
C ALA A 156 -0.74 -26.60 12.95
N ALA A 157 -2.04 -26.32 12.99
CA ALA A 157 -3.09 -27.14 12.43
C ALA A 157 -3.30 -26.98 10.91
N GLY A 158 -2.68 -25.97 10.28
CA GLY A 158 -2.86 -25.64 8.86
C GLY A 158 -4.23 -25.02 8.51
N ASP A 159 -4.94 -24.45 9.49
CA ASP A 159 -6.29 -23.87 9.34
C ASP A 159 -6.34 -22.42 9.82
N VAL A 160 -5.49 -21.57 9.22
CA VAL A 160 -5.53 -20.12 9.44
C VAL A 160 -6.62 -19.52 8.55
N SER A 161 -7.86 -19.65 8.99
CA SER A 161 -9.04 -19.03 8.36
C SER A 161 -9.72 -18.06 9.32
N LEU A 162 -10.45 -17.09 8.76
CA LEU A 162 -11.24 -16.14 9.56
C LEU A 162 -12.27 -16.89 10.41
N GLU A 163 -12.90 -17.92 9.85
CA GLU A 163 -13.90 -18.75 10.51
C GLU A 163 -13.31 -19.55 11.68
N SER A 164 -12.08 -20.03 11.54
CA SER A 164 -11.39 -20.76 12.62
C SER A 164 -10.88 -19.82 13.71
N LEU A 165 -10.46 -18.61 13.34
CA LEU A 165 -10.13 -17.55 14.29
C LEU A 165 -11.38 -17.11 15.08
N GLU A 166 -12.50 -16.84 14.42
CA GLU A 166 -13.79 -16.48 15.04
C GLU A 166 -14.23 -17.54 16.06
N ARG A 167 -14.24 -18.82 15.65
CA ARG A 167 -14.59 -19.94 16.55
C ARG A 167 -13.67 -20.03 17.76
N SER A 168 -12.37 -19.86 17.57
CA SER A 168 -11.40 -20.00 18.65
C SER A 168 -11.46 -18.84 19.65
N ILE A 169 -11.67 -17.61 19.15
CA ILE A 169 -11.89 -16.41 19.97
C ILE A 169 -13.14 -16.55 20.84
N ALA A 170 -14.24 -17.06 20.26
CA ALA A 170 -15.50 -17.28 20.98
C ALA A 170 -15.36 -18.27 22.16
N ASN A 171 -14.40 -19.18 22.11
CA ASN A 171 -14.16 -20.18 23.16
C ASN A 171 -13.09 -19.76 24.18
N THR A 172 -12.22 -18.82 23.83
CA THR A 172 -11.02 -18.49 24.62
C THR A 172 -11.17 -17.21 25.46
N LEU A 173 -11.93 -16.23 24.97
CA LEU A 173 -12.03 -14.92 25.60
C LEU A 173 -13.21 -14.79 26.57
N ASN A 174 -13.13 -13.86 27.51
CA ASN A 174 -14.28 -13.47 28.36
C ASN A 174 -15.32 -12.66 27.55
N ARG A 175 -16.56 -12.56 28.04
CA ARG A 175 -17.67 -11.92 27.29
C ARG A 175 -17.39 -10.49 26.82
N SER A 176 -16.71 -9.66 27.61
CA SER A 176 -16.39 -8.28 27.22
C SER A 176 -15.32 -8.21 26.13
N SER A 177 -14.31 -9.08 26.18
CA SER A 177 -13.25 -9.17 25.17
C SER A 177 -13.75 -9.81 23.87
N GLN A 178 -14.72 -10.73 23.95
CA GLN A 178 -15.39 -11.30 22.78
C GLN A 178 -16.11 -10.23 21.95
N SER A 179 -16.89 -9.35 22.59
CA SER A 179 -17.58 -8.27 21.86
C SER A 179 -16.62 -7.34 21.14
N ALA A 180 -15.49 -6.99 21.76
CA ALA A 180 -14.46 -6.16 21.14
C ALA A 180 -13.76 -6.88 19.97
N ALA A 181 -13.43 -8.17 20.12
CA ALA A 181 -12.89 -8.99 19.04
C ALA A 181 -13.85 -9.06 17.86
N GLN A 182 -15.13 -9.31 18.12
CA GLN A 182 -16.14 -9.47 17.09
C GLN A 182 -16.32 -8.20 16.27
N LEU A 183 -16.42 -7.03 16.92
CA LEU A 183 -16.48 -5.75 16.22
C LEU A 183 -15.27 -5.54 15.30
N ARG A 184 -14.09 -6.01 15.73
CA ARG A 184 -12.89 -5.89 14.93
C ARG A 184 -12.84 -6.88 13.77
N LEU A 185 -13.26 -8.12 13.98
CA LEU A 185 -13.40 -9.13 12.92
C LEU A 185 -14.41 -8.67 11.87
N ASP A 186 -15.57 -8.17 12.29
CA ASP A 186 -16.61 -7.62 11.40
C ASP A 186 -16.10 -6.43 10.57
N PHE A 187 -15.18 -5.64 11.13
CA PHE A 187 -14.50 -4.57 10.40
C PHE A 187 -13.53 -5.14 9.36
N ILE A 188 -12.61 -6.02 9.77
CA ILE A 188 -11.56 -6.59 8.90
C ILE A 188 -12.18 -7.44 7.78
N ARG A 189 -13.26 -8.18 8.05
CA ARG A 189 -13.95 -9.07 7.11
C ARG A 189 -14.33 -8.38 5.80
N ARG A 190 -14.56 -7.07 5.82
CA ARG A 190 -14.88 -6.24 4.63
C ARG A 190 -13.71 -6.12 3.66
N TYR A 191 -12.49 -6.39 4.13
CA TYR A 191 -11.24 -6.27 3.40
C TYR A 191 -10.59 -7.63 3.11
N LEU A 192 -11.28 -8.74 3.41
CA LEU A 192 -10.81 -10.10 3.19
C LEU A 192 -11.59 -10.77 2.05
N SER A 193 -10.90 -11.50 1.19
CA SER A 193 -11.54 -12.35 0.18
C SER A 193 -10.57 -13.45 -0.26
N ALA A 194 -10.96 -14.72 -0.17
CA ALA A 194 -10.13 -15.81 -0.71
C ALA A 194 -10.15 -15.84 -2.26
N GLU A 195 -11.27 -15.45 -2.87
CA GLU A 195 -11.43 -15.44 -4.33
C GLU A 195 -10.77 -14.24 -4.98
N ARG A 196 -10.91 -13.05 -4.38
CA ARG A 196 -10.41 -11.77 -4.92
C ARG A 196 -9.17 -11.26 -4.19
N GLY A 197 -8.62 -12.08 -3.29
CA GLY A 197 -7.50 -11.72 -2.44
C GLY A 197 -6.24 -11.46 -3.25
N LEU A 198 -5.55 -10.37 -2.91
CA LEU A 198 -4.32 -9.95 -3.54
C LEU A 198 -3.18 -10.89 -3.13
N ARG A 199 -2.49 -11.45 -4.13
CA ARG A 199 -1.18 -12.07 -3.94
C ARG A 199 -0.10 -11.04 -4.25
N PHE A 200 0.61 -10.58 -3.23
CA PHE A 200 1.61 -9.52 -3.38
C PHE A 200 2.72 -9.88 -4.39
N SER A 201 3.12 -11.15 -4.45
CA SER A 201 4.07 -11.66 -5.46
C SER A 201 3.56 -11.55 -6.90
N GLU A 202 2.25 -11.48 -7.12
CA GLU A 202 1.67 -11.35 -8.45
C GLU A 202 1.51 -9.89 -8.87
N ILE A 203 1.28 -8.98 -7.92
CA ILE A 203 1.10 -7.57 -8.20
C ILE A 203 2.42 -6.81 -8.24
N LEU A 204 3.39 -7.15 -7.39
CA LEU A 204 4.70 -6.48 -7.31
C LEU A 204 5.66 -7.11 -8.31
N ARG A 205 5.97 -6.36 -9.37
CA ARG A 205 6.88 -6.81 -10.43
C ARG A 205 7.87 -5.69 -10.78
N PRO A 206 9.10 -6.03 -11.21
CA PRO A 206 10.05 -5.04 -11.73
C PRO A 206 9.40 -4.11 -12.76
N GLY A 207 9.58 -2.80 -12.57
CA GLY A 207 9.08 -1.75 -13.47
C GLY A 207 7.64 -1.30 -13.18
N ARG A 208 6.96 -1.91 -12.20
CA ARG A 208 5.59 -1.53 -11.81
C ARG A 208 5.56 -0.61 -10.60
N ALA A 209 4.75 0.44 -10.69
CA ALA A 209 4.26 1.20 -9.55
C ALA A 209 2.89 0.67 -9.10
N VAL A 210 2.73 0.37 -7.81
CA VAL A 210 1.43 0.01 -7.22
C VAL A 210 1.01 1.09 -6.23
N ILE A 211 -0.12 1.74 -6.51
CA ILE A 211 -0.70 2.77 -5.66
C ILE A 211 -1.77 2.14 -4.78
N PHE A 212 -1.53 2.06 -3.47
CA PHE A 212 -2.52 1.66 -2.48
C PHE A 212 -3.32 2.90 -2.06
N ASP A 213 -4.52 3.05 -2.59
CA ASP A 213 -5.45 4.12 -2.22
C ASP A 213 -6.28 3.74 -0.99
N LEU A 214 -5.78 4.17 0.17
CA LEU A 214 -6.38 3.92 1.49
C LEU A 214 -7.35 5.04 1.91
N ARG A 215 -7.81 5.89 0.96
CA ARG A 215 -8.78 6.95 1.25
C ARG A 215 -10.18 6.37 1.40
N GLN A 216 -10.67 6.32 2.64
CA GLN A 216 -12.03 5.97 2.98
C GLN A 216 -12.48 6.77 4.23
N PRO A 217 -13.73 7.29 4.30
CA PRO A 217 -14.19 8.11 5.44
C PRO A 217 -14.14 7.41 6.80
N LEU A 218 -14.31 6.07 6.81
CA LEU A 218 -14.33 5.26 8.03
C LEU A 218 -12.92 4.77 8.45
N PHE A 219 -11.89 5.01 7.64
CA PHE A 219 -10.52 4.64 7.93
C PHE A 219 -9.84 5.69 8.79
N ASN A 220 -9.59 5.37 10.06
CA ASN A 220 -8.75 6.22 10.90
C ASN A 220 -7.26 6.03 10.53
N LYS A 221 -6.39 6.84 11.15
CA LYS A 221 -4.94 6.82 10.89
C LYS A 221 -4.31 5.47 11.29
N ASP A 222 -4.76 4.88 12.38
CA ASP A 222 -4.18 3.65 12.93
C ASP A 222 -4.55 2.44 12.06
N ASP A 223 -5.76 2.42 11.50
CA ASP A 223 -6.19 1.39 10.55
C ASP A 223 -5.45 1.49 9.23
N ALA A 224 -5.25 2.72 8.72
CA ALA A 224 -4.40 2.95 7.55
C ALA A 224 -2.97 2.46 7.78
N LEU A 225 -2.40 2.75 8.96
CA LEU A 225 -1.07 2.30 9.33
C LEU A 225 -0.98 0.78 9.44
N ARG A 226 -1.97 0.11 10.04
CA ARG A 226 -2.01 -1.36 10.12
C ARG A 226 -2.07 -2.00 8.74
N PHE A 227 -2.91 -1.48 7.85
CA PHE A 227 -2.99 -1.97 6.47
C PHE A 227 -1.66 -1.75 5.72
N PHE A 228 -1.03 -0.60 5.92
CA PHE A 228 0.31 -0.32 5.40
C PHE A 228 1.34 -1.35 5.88
N LEU A 229 1.36 -1.66 7.17
CA LEU A 229 2.31 -2.61 7.75
C LEU A 229 2.08 -4.03 7.21
N VAL A 230 0.82 -4.48 7.12
CA VAL A 230 0.47 -5.77 6.50
C VAL A 230 0.95 -5.82 5.07
N CYS A 231 0.69 -4.79 4.26
CA CYS A 231 1.20 -4.73 2.89
C CYS A 231 2.73 -4.78 2.84
N SER A 232 3.40 -4.13 3.79
CA SER A 232 4.87 -4.09 3.88
C SER A 232 5.50 -5.43 4.26
N ASN A 233 4.82 -6.29 5.02
CA ASN A 233 5.30 -7.63 5.35
C ASN A 233 5.34 -8.58 4.15
N HIS A 234 4.68 -8.22 3.06
CA HIS A 234 4.58 -9.01 1.84
C HIS A 234 5.33 -8.41 0.64
N ILE A 235 6.07 -7.31 0.84
CA ILE A 235 6.93 -6.63 -0.15
C ILE A 235 8.39 -7.00 0.14
#